data_AF-A0A919ZUA0-F1
#
_entry.id   AF-A0A919ZUA0-F1
#
_cell.length_a   1.000
_cell.length_b   1.000
_cell.length_c   1.000
_cell.angle_alpha   90.00
_cell.angle_beta   90.00
_cell.angle_gamma   90.00
#
_symmetry.space_group_name_H-M   'P 1'
#
loop_
_entity.id
_entity.type
_entity.pdbx_description
1 polymer ?
#
loop_
_entity_poly.entity_id
_entity_poly.type
_entity_poly.pdbx_seq_one_letter_code
_entity_poly.pdbx_strand_id
1 'polypeptide(L)'
;MIFDLFTSNFYLLLSLWIGVAIITFCYLFFVTAPYGRHANTNWGPSMDARWGWIVMESPSVFLIGGLCIFFRENLSLVSSIFVLIYIFHYFHRTLI
;
A
#
# COMPACT_ATOMS: atom_id res chain seq x y z
N MET A 1 4.54 15.80 -20.22
CA MET A 1 5.46 14.63 -20.26
C MET A 1 5.36 13.74 -19.03
N ILE A 2 5.67 14.22 -17.81
CA ILE A 2 5.55 13.38 -16.58
C ILE A 2 4.08 13.03 -16.28
N PHE A 3 3.18 14.00 -16.37
CA PHE A 3 1.76 13.77 -16.12
C PHE A 3 1.13 12.78 -17.12
N ASP A 4 1.48 12.91 -18.40
CA ASP A 4 1.00 12.01 -19.47
C ASP A 4 1.51 10.58 -19.25
N LEU A 5 2.77 10.41 -18.83
CA LEU A 5 3.32 9.10 -18.45
C LEU A 5 2.51 8.47 -17.31
N PHE A 6 2.14 9.24 -16.28
CA PHE A 6 1.30 8.74 -15.18
C PHE A 6 -0.07 8.30 -15.69
N THR A 7 -0.77 9.13 -16.46
CA THR A 7 -2.12 8.82 -16.94
C THR A 7 -2.12 7.59 -17.86
N SER A 8 -1.14 7.47 -18.76
CA SER A 8 -1.02 6.31 -19.66
C SER A 8 -0.75 5.00 -18.91
N ASN A 9 0.02 5.05 -17.82
CA ASN A 9 0.33 3.87 -17.01
C ASN A 9 -0.67 3.60 -15.88
N PHE A 10 -1.50 4.58 -15.51
CA PHE A 10 -2.44 4.47 -14.39
C PHE A 10 -3.46 3.36 -14.61
N TYR A 11 -4.11 3.32 -15.78
CA TYR A 11 -5.08 2.27 -16.10
C TYR A 11 -4.44 0.89 -16.21
N LEU A 12 -3.19 0.82 -16.69
CA LEU A 12 -2.42 -0.43 -16.72
C LEU A 12 -2.09 -0.91 -15.31
N LEU A 13 -1.64 -0.02 -14.43
CA LEU A 13 -1.36 -0.34 -13.04
C LEU A 13 -2.63 -0.81 -12.32
N LEU A 14 -3.76 -0.13 -12.49
CA LEU A 14 -5.03 -0.54 -11.91
C LEU A 14 -5.49 -1.91 -12.41
N SER A 15 -5.40 -2.18 -13.71
CA SER A 15 -5.83 -3.47 -14.27
C SER A 15 -4.94 -4.61 -13.77
N LEU A 16 -3.62 -4.39 -13.67
CA LEU A 16 -2.69 -5.33 -13.05
C LEU A 16 -3.02 -5.57 -11.58
N TRP A 17 -3.32 -4.51 -10.82
CA TRP A 17 -3.65 -4.63 -9.39
C TRP A 17 -4.95 -5.39 -9.14
N ILE A 18 -5.96 -5.17 -9.99
CA ILE A 18 -7.19 -5.97 -9.99
C ILE A 18 -6.88 -7.45 -10.32
N GLY A 19 -6.03 -7.70 -11.32
CA GLY A 19 -5.58 -9.06 -11.65
C GLY A 19 -4.92 -9.77 -10.47
N VAL A 20 -3.99 -9.09 -9.79
CA VAL A 20 -3.34 -9.60 -8.56
C VAL A 20 -4.37 -9.89 -7.47
N ALA A 21 -5.35 -9.00 -7.28
CA ALA A 21 -6.40 -9.19 -6.28
C ALA A 21 -7.26 -10.42 -6.57
N ILE A 22 -7.67 -10.65 -7.83
CA ILE A 22 -8.47 -11.82 -8.24
C ILE A 22 -7.66 -13.11 -8.02
N ILE A 23 -6.40 -13.14 -8.44
CA ILE A 23 -5.53 -14.31 -8.26
C ILE A 23 -5.34 -14.59 -6.77
N THR A 24 -5.04 -13.56 -5.97
CA THR A 24 -4.82 -13.69 -4.53
C THR A 24 -6.09 -14.16 -3.81
N PHE A 25 -7.25 -13.63 -4.19
CA PHE A 25 -8.54 -14.05 -3.63
C PHE A 25 -8.77 -15.55 -3.84
N CYS A 26 -8.61 -16.05 -5.07
CA CYS A 26 -8.76 -17.48 -5.35
C CYS A 26 -7.67 -18.32 -4.66
N TYR A 27 -6.43 -17.84 -4.63
CA TYR A 27 -5.29 -18.54 -4.02
C TYR A 27 -5.47 -18.76 -2.51
N LEU A 28 -5.98 -17.76 -1.79
CA LEU A 28 -6.16 -17.81 -0.34
C LEU A 28 -7.20 -18.82 0.14
N PHE A 29 -8.04 -19.38 -0.76
CA PHE A 29 -8.90 -20.53 -0.43
C PHE A 29 -8.13 -21.84 -0.28
N PHE A 30 -6.97 -21.95 -0.94
CA PHE A 30 -6.16 -23.18 -0.96
C PHE A 30 -4.94 -23.08 -0.06
N VAL A 31 -4.38 -21.88 0.10
CA VAL A 31 -3.16 -21.66 0.87
C VAL A 31 -3.35 -20.51 1.85
N THR A 32 -3.25 -20.82 3.14
CA THR A 32 -3.27 -19.81 4.20
C THR A 32 -1.98 -19.01 4.19
N ALA A 33 -2.09 -17.69 4.16
CA ALA A 33 -0.93 -16.82 4.21
C ALA A 33 -0.11 -17.02 5.51
N PRO A 34 1.21 -17.18 5.42
CA PRO A 34 2.06 -17.67 6.50
C PRO A 34 2.52 -16.57 7.47
N TYR A 35 1.59 -15.78 8.00
CA TYR A 35 1.88 -14.76 9.00
C TYR A 35 0.97 -14.89 10.23
N GLY A 36 1.38 -14.30 11.35
CA GLY A 36 0.63 -14.35 12.61
C GLY A 36 0.42 -15.78 13.12
N ARG A 37 -0.83 -16.17 13.42
CA ARG A 37 -1.16 -17.51 13.95
C ARG A 37 -0.88 -18.67 12.99
N HIS A 38 -0.65 -18.38 11.71
CA HIS A 38 -0.33 -19.37 10.67
C HIS A 38 1.14 -19.31 10.24
N ALA A 39 1.98 -18.58 10.99
CA ALA A 39 3.41 -18.52 10.75
C ALA A 39 4.02 -19.92 10.82
N ASN A 40 4.83 -20.26 9.82
CA ASN A 40 5.59 -21.50 9.79
C ASN A 40 6.94 -21.26 9.11
N THR A 41 7.92 -22.12 9.36
CA THR A 41 9.31 -21.97 8.90
C THR A 41 9.53 -22.41 7.45
N ASN A 42 8.50 -22.92 6.76
CA ASN A 42 8.64 -23.48 5.41
C ASN A 42 8.54 -22.42 4.29
N TRP A 43 8.36 -21.14 4.63
CA TRP A 43 8.20 -20.03 3.68
C TRP A 43 9.47 -19.21 3.41
N GLY A 44 10.63 -19.72 3.84
CA GLY A 44 11.92 -19.07 3.62
C GLY A 44 12.36 -18.17 4.79
N PRO A 45 13.26 -17.20 4.53
CA PRO A 45 13.79 -16.32 5.57
C PRO A 45 12.67 -15.54 6.27
N SER A 46 12.68 -15.57 7.60
CA SER A 46 11.76 -14.79 8.41
C SER A 46 12.41 -13.50 8.90
N MET A 47 11.58 -12.50 9.19
CA MET A 47 11.97 -11.24 9.82
C MET A 47 11.09 -11.04 11.07
N ASP A 48 11.57 -10.23 12.02
CA ASP A 48 10.75 -9.79 13.14
C ASP A 48 9.44 -9.17 12.63
N ALA A 49 8.32 -9.62 13.18
CA ALA A 49 6.98 -9.18 12.80
C ALA A 49 6.82 -7.66 12.91
N ARG A 50 7.47 -7.00 13.87
CA ARG A 50 7.40 -5.53 14.02
C ARG A 50 8.04 -4.82 12.83
N TRP A 51 9.25 -5.22 12.46
CA TRP A 51 9.96 -4.65 11.32
C TRP A 51 9.27 -4.98 10.00
N GLY A 52 8.73 -6.19 9.86
CA GLY A 52 7.90 -6.56 8.71
C GLY A 52 6.71 -5.63 8.53
N TRP A 53 5.98 -5.37 9.61
CA TRP A 53 4.81 -4.50 9.58
C TRP A 53 5.15 -3.04 9.27
N ILE A 54 6.19 -2.49 9.90
CA ILE A 54 6.63 -1.11 9.63
C ILE A 54 7.07 -0.97 8.17
N VAL A 55 7.91 -1.89 7.67
CA VAL A 55 8.41 -1.81 6.29
C VAL A 55 7.27 -1.93 5.27
N MET A 56 6.33 -2.87 5.47
CA MET A 56 5.23 -3.08 4.51
C MET A 56 4.21 -1.94 4.49
N GLU A 57 3.94 -1.30 5.64
CA GLU A 57 2.94 -0.21 5.73
C GLU A 57 3.54 1.19 5.50
N SER A 58 4.86 1.36 5.68
CA SER A 58 5.55 2.65 5.51
C SER A 58 5.35 3.36 4.16
N PRO A 59 5.25 2.66 3.00
CA PRO A 59 4.98 3.34 1.74
C PRO A 59 3.67 4.13 1.78
N SER A 60 2.64 3.62 2.46
CA SER A 60 1.34 4.30 2.56
C SER A 60 1.44 5.67 3.24
N VAL A 61 2.35 5.83 4.21
CA VAL A 61 2.57 7.13 4.88
C VAL A 61 3.50 8.01 4.06
N PHE A 62 4.70 7.51 3.73
CA PHE A 62 5.75 8.34 3.14
C PHE A 62 5.53 8.65 1.66
N LEU A 63 5.04 7.69 0.87
CA LEU A 63 4.79 7.91 -0.56
C LEU A 63 3.61 8.85 -0.76
N ILE A 64 2.49 8.64 -0.05
CA ILE A 64 1.32 9.52 -0.15
C ILE A 64 1.62 10.89 0.46
N GLY A 65 2.31 10.97 1.59
CA GLY A 65 2.77 12.23 2.17
C GLY A 65 3.70 13.00 1.22
N GLY A 66 4.66 12.31 0.59
CA GLY A 66 5.56 12.89 -0.40
C GLY A 66 4.84 13.40 -1.64
N LEU A 67 3.91 12.61 -2.20
CA LEU A 67 3.08 13.01 -3.34
C LEU A 67 2.19 14.21 -2.99
N CYS A 68 1.63 14.27 -1.79
CA CYS A 68 0.83 15.39 -1.31
C CYS A 68 1.63 16.70 -1.27
N ILE A 69 2.88 16.64 -0.78
CA ILE A 69 3.79 17.80 -0.77
C ILE A 69 4.17 18.20 -2.20
N PHE A 70 4.52 17.23 -3.04
CA PHE A 70 4.96 17.47 -4.42
C PHE A 70 3.86 18.07 -5.29
N PHE A 71 2.61 17.63 -5.13
CA PHE A 71 1.45 18.11 -5.89
C PHE A 71 0.58 19.10 -5.12
N ARG A 72 1.13 19.76 -4.10
CA ARG A 72 0.38 20.65 -3.19
C ARG A 72 -0.43 21.72 -3.90
N GLU A 73 0.11 22.30 -4.97
CA GLU A 73 -0.55 23.36 -5.75
C GLU A 73 -1.78 22.86 -6.52
N ASN A 74 -1.89 21.55 -6.76
CA ASN A 74 -3.01 20.91 -7.46
C ASN A 74 -4.03 20.30 -6.51
N LEU A 75 -3.83 20.39 -5.19
CA LEU A 75 -4.72 19.80 -4.19
C LEU A 75 -5.88 20.75 -3.87
N SER A 76 -7.10 20.28 -4.13
CA SER A 76 -8.30 20.93 -3.61
C SER A 76 -8.41 20.78 -2.09
N LEU A 77 -9.21 21.64 -1.44
CA LEU A 77 -9.50 21.53 -0.01
C LEU A 77 -10.10 20.16 0.34
N VAL A 78 -11.00 19.66 -0.50
CA VAL A 78 -11.66 18.36 -0.31
C VAL A 78 -10.63 17.23 -0.37
N SER A 79 -9.79 17.21 -1.40
CA SER A 79 -8.71 16.22 -1.55
C SER A 79 -7.75 16.25 -0.36
N SER A 80 -7.43 17.44 0.15
CA SER A 80 -6.54 17.62 1.31
C SER A 80 -7.13 17.00 2.58
N ILE A 81 -8.43 17.13 2.82
CA ILE A 81 -9.10 16.51 3.97
C ILE A 81 -9.04 14.97 3.87
N PHE A 82 -9.32 14.40 2.69
CA PHE A 82 -9.23 12.96 2.49
C PHE A 82 -7.82 12.41 2.69
N VAL A 83 -6.81 13.12 2.17
CA VAL A 83 -5.40 12.75 2.39
C VAL A 83 -5.03 12.84 3.87
N LEU A 84 -5.53 13.84 4.60
CA LEU A 84 -5.28 13.96 6.04
C LEU A 84 -5.87 12.78 6.82
N ILE A 85 -7.11 12.40 6.54
CA ILE A 85 -7.75 11.22 7.16
C ILE A 85 -6.95 9.95 6.82
N TYR A 86 -6.52 9.81 5.56
CA TYR A 86 -5.73 8.67 5.11
C TYR A 86 -4.39 8.59 5.85
N ILE A 87 -3.62 9.69 5.89
CA ILE A 87 -2.31 9.73 6.56
C ILE A 87 -2.48 9.49 8.07
N PHE A 88 -3.50 10.06 8.71
CA PHE A 88 -3.75 9.82 10.13
C PHE A 88 -3.98 8.34 10.42
N HIS A 89 -4.82 7.68 9.61
CA HIS A 89 -5.06 6.24 9.72
C HIS A 89 -3.78 5.42 9.54
N TYR A 90 -3.02 5.67 8.46
CA TYR A 90 -1.81 4.90 8.16
C TYR A 90 -0.65 5.21 9.11
N PHE A 91 -0.57 6.42 9.65
CA PHE A 91 0.40 6.77 10.68
C PHE A 91 0.19 5.89 11.93
N HIS A 92 -1.05 5.83 12.42
CA HIS A 92 -1.39 4.93 13.53
C HIS A 92 -1.14 3.46 13.16
N ARG A 93 -1.51 3.02 11.95
CA ARG A 93 -1.35 1.62 11.53
C ARG A 93 0.12 1.18 11.37
N THR A 94 1.00 2.12 11.06
CA THR A 94 2.41 1.83 10.73
C THR A 94 3.33 2.01 11.94
N LEU A 95 3.14 3.06 12.74
CA LEU A 95 4.12 3.52 13.72
C LEU A 95 3.68 3.42 15.18
N ILE A 96 2.41 3.10 15.44
CA ILE A 96 1.82 2.96 16.79
C ILE A 96 1.35 1.51 16.97
#